data_AF-A0A8T3WRF7-F1
#
_entry.id   AF-A0A8T3WRF7-F1
#
_cell.length_a   1.000
_cell.length_b   1.000
_cell.length_c   1.000
_cell.angle_alpha   90.00
_cell.angle_beta   90.00
_cell.angle_gamma   90.00
#
_symmetry.space_group_name_H-M   'P 1'
#
loop_
_entity.id
_entity.type
_entity.pdbx_description
1 polymer ?
#
loop_
_entity_poly.entity_id
_entity_poly.type
_entity_poly.pdbx_seq_one_letter_code
_entity_poly.pdbx_strand_id
1 'polypeptide(L)'
;MANILGIQIIGFLFGLFMLYYSFLNYKRKEFVTKEFIFWVVLWIIFVLVAVFPSILDPIVKGVGFLRALDLLTIVGFLFLIAAIFYTYTITKKNQKKLEAIVREMAVKKSRNR
;
A
#
# COMPACT_ATOMS: atom_id res chain seq x y z
N MET A 1 5.73 10.47 -32.03
CA MET A 1 5.67 9.30 -31.13
C MET A 1 6.41 9.65 -29.86
N ALA A 2 5.73 10.18 -28.85
CA ALA A 2 6.35 10.40 -27.55
C ALA A 2 6.60 9.01 -26.92
N ASN A 3 7.87 8.69 -26.69
CA ASN A 3 8.34 7.34 -26.40
C ASN A 3 7.71 6.78 -25.12
N ILE A 4 6.87 5.76 -25.27
CA ILE A 4 6.32 4.88 -24.21
C ILE A 4 7.43 4.37 -23.28
N LEU A 5 8.68 4.32 -23.77
CA LEU A 5 9.90 4.02 -23.01
C LEU A 5 10.09 4.88 -21.76
N GLY A 6 9.74 6.18 -21.79
CA GLY A 6 9.96 7.07 -20.64
C GLY A 6 9.14 6.66 -19.40
N ILE A 7 7.87 6.31 -19.61
CA ILE A 7 6.96 5.87 -18.55
C ILE A 7 7.37 4.49 -18.03
N GLN A 8 7.79 3.58 -18.91
CA GLN A 8 8.28 2.26 -18.51
C GLN A 8 9.55 2.34 -17.68
N ILE A 9 10.51 3.19 -18.07
CA ILE A 9 11.77 3.40 -17.32
C ILE A 9 11.48 3.98 -15.94
N ILE A 10 10.63 4.99 -15.85
CA ILE A 10 10.25 5.61 -14.57
C ILE A 10 9.51 4.59 -13.69
N GLY A 11 8.55 3.85 -14.25
CA GLY A 11 7.80 2.81 -13.53
C GLY A 11 8.69 1.67 -13.02
N PHE A 12 9.66 1.25 -13.82
CA PHE A 12 10.63 0.21 -13.43
C PHE A 12 11.56 0.69 -12.31
N LEU A 13 12.16 1.88 -12.46
CA LEU A 13 12.99 2.50 -11.42
C LEU A 13 12.21 2.69 -10.11
N PHE A 14 10.96 3.14 -10.20
CA PHE A 14 10.09 3.32 -9.05
C PHE A 14 9.79 1.99 -8.36
N GLY A 15 9.48 0.93 -9.12
CA GLY A 15 9.25 -0.40 -8.56
C GLY A 15 10.50 -0.97 -7.87
N LEU A 16 11.69 -0.76 -8.44
CA LEU A 16 12.96 -1.19 -7.87
C LEU A 16 13.28 -0.43 -6.57
N PHE A 17 13.03 0.88 -6.55
CA PHE A 17 13.15 1.71 -5.35
C PHE A 17 12.17 1.24 -4.26
N MET A 18 10.93 0.96 -4.60
CA MET A 18 9.92 0.50 -3.65
C MET A 18 10.20 -0.90 -3.10
N LEU A 19 10.77 -1.80 -3.92
CA LEU A 19 11.27 -3.10 -3.44
C LEU A 19 12.41 -2.93 -2.43
N TYR A 20 13.37 -2.04 -2.71
CA TYR A 20 14.45 -1.73 -1.77
C TYR A 20 13.92 -1.11 -0.48
N TYR A 21 12.97 -0.18 -0.57
CA TYR A 21 12.35 0.45 0.59
C TYR A 21 11.58 -0.57 1.46
N SER A 22 10.84 -1.48 0.81
CA SER A 22 10.15 -2.59 1.49
C SER A 22 11.13 -3.51 2.23
N PHE A 23 12.29 -3.80 1.62
CA PHE A 23 13.36 -4.58 2.25
C PHE A 23 14.00 -3.83 3.43
N LEU A 24 14.19 -2.53 3.32
CA LEU A 24 14.73 -1.70 4.40
C LEU A 24 13.80 -1.69 5.62
N ASN A 25 12.49 -1.57 5.41
CA ASN A 25 11.50 -1.61 6.49
C ASN A 25 11.40 -3.00 7.13
N TYR A 26 11.57 -4.07 6.35
CA TYR A 26 11.70 -5.43 6.91
C TYR A 26 12.94 -5.55 7.82
N LYS A 27 14.09 -5.01 7.39
CA LYS A 27 15.33 -5.00 8.19
C LYS A 27 15.19 -4.22 9.50
N ARG A 28 14.33 -3.20 9.54
CA ARG A 28 14.00 -2.41 10.74
C ARG A 28 13.08 -3.13 11.74
N LYS A 29 12.62 -4.35 11.43
CA LYS A 29 11.68 -5.16 12.23
C LYS A 29 10.32 -4.48 12.49
N GLU A 30 9.97 -3.46 11.71
CA GLU A 30 8.66 -2.81 11.79
C GLU A 30 7.57 -3.64 11.10
N PHE A 31 7.95 -4.52 10.17
CA PHE A 31 7.05 -5.45 9.48
C PHE A 31 7.19 -6.88 9.97
N VAL A 32 6.04 -7.54 10.13
CA VAL A 32 5.96 -9.00 10.27
C VAL A 32 6.31 -9.62 8.91
N THR A 33 6.97 -10.77 8.86
CA THR A 33 7.40 -11.45 7.62
C THR A 33 6.27 -11.60 6.58
N LYS A 34 5.02 -11.76 7.03
CA LYS A 34 3.83 -11.81 6.14
C LYS A 34 3.56 -10.49 5.42
N GLU A 35 3.73 -9.36 6.10
CA GLU A 35 3.51 -8.02 5.54
C GLU A 35 4.59 -7.69 4.49
N PHE A 36 5.83 -8.07 4.77
CA PHE A 36 6.92 -7.93 3.80
C PHE A 36 6.66 -8.72 2.52
N ILE A 37 6.26 -10.00 2.63
CA ILE A 37 5.94 -10.83 1.45
C ILE A 37 4.78 -10.21 0.66
N PHE A 38 3.74 -9.74 1.34
CA PHE A 38 2.61 -9.08 0.68
C PHE A 38 3.05 -7.86 -0.13
N TRP A 39 3.86 -6.98 0.46
CA TRP A 39 4.37 -5.79 -0.23
C TRP A 39 5.28 -6.14 -1.39
N VAL A 40 6.18 -7.11 -1.24
CA VAL A 40 7.06 -7.57 -2.33
C VAL A 40 6.25 -8.11 -3.50
N VAL A 41 5.25 -8.95 -3.24
CA VAL A 41 4.37 -9.48 -4.30
C VAL A 41 3.62 -8.35 -5.00
N LEU A 42 3.10 -7.37 -4.25
CA LEU A 42 2.42 -6.20 -4.80
C LEU A 42 3.33 -5.39 -5.72
N TRP A 43 4.58 -5.13 -5.30
CA TRP A 43 5.54 -4.40 -6.13
C TRP A 43 5.98 -5.17 -7.37
N ILE A 44 6.13 -6.50 -7.28
CA ILE A 44 6.43 -7.33 -8.46
C ILE A 44 5.28 -7.25 -9.48
N ILE A 45 4.03 -7.37 -9.02
CA ILE A 45 2.84 -7.24 -9.88
C ILE A 45 2.82 -5.85 -10.53
N PHE A 46 3.10 -4.80 -9.77
CA PHE A 46 3.15 -3.43 -10.29
C PHE A 46 4.21 -3.27 -11.39
N VAL A 47 5.43 -3.79 -11.18
CA VAL A 47 6.50 -3.74 -12.18
C VAL A 47 6.11 -4.51 -13.44
N LEU A 48 5.52 -5.69 -13.31
CA LEU A 48 5.06 -6.50 -14.45
C LEU A 48 4.03 -5.74 -15.29
N VAL A 49 3.05 -5.11 -14.64
CA VAL A 49 2.01 -4.32 -15.31
C VAL A 49 2.60 -3.04 -15.95
N ALA A 50 3.56 -2.39 -15.30
CA ALA A 50 4.21 -1.19 -15.83
C ALA A 50 5.07 -1.50 -17.07
N VAL A 51 5.76 -2.64 -17.10
CA VAL A 51 6.59 -3.06 -18.24
C VAL A 51 5.72 -3.62 -19.37
N PHE A 52 4.69 -4.39 -19.04
CA PHE A 52 3.80 -5.05 -20.00
C PHE A 52 2.33 -4.60 -19.83
N PRO A 53 1.97 -3.40 -20.33
CA PRO A 53 0.59 -2.91 -20.25
C PRO A 53 -0.40 -3.79 -21.03
N SER A 54 0.07 -4.55 -22.03
CA SER A 54 -0.75 -5.46 -22.85
C SER A 54 -1.39 -6.61 -22.07
N ILE A 55 -0.89 -6.93 -20.86
CA ILE A 55 -1.50 -7.93 -19.98
C ILE A 55 -2.90 -7.46 -19.53
N LEU A 56 -3.14 -6.15 -19.48
CA LEU A 56 -4.41 -5.57 -19.07
C LEU A 56 -5.42 -5.47 -20.22
N ASP A 57 -5.01 -5.59 -21.48
CA ASP A 57 -5.88 -5.47 -22.65
C ASP A 57 -7.15 -6.37 -22.61
N PRO A 58 -7.09 -7.66 -22.23
CA PRO A 58 -8.31 -8.48 -22.12
C PRO A 58 -9.24 -8.00 -21.01
N ILE A 59 -8.70 -7.49 -19.90
CA ILE A 59 -9.48 -6.99 -18.76
C ILE A 59 -10.14 -5.65 -19.12
N VAL A 60 -9.39 -4.75 -19.77
CA VAL A 60 -9.85 -3.43 -20.22
C VAL A 60 -11.02 -3.55 -21.20
N LYS A 61 -10.92 -4.50 -22.16
CA LYS A 61 -12.00 -4.78 -23.12
C LYS A 61 -13.24 -5.38 -22.46
N GLY A 62 -13.08 -6.20 -21.42
CA GLY A 62 -14.21 -6.79 -20.68
C GLY A 62 -14.98 -5.79 -19.81
N VAL A 63 -14.30 -4.76 -19.29
CA VAL A 63 -14.90 -3.74 -18.41
C VAL A 63 -15.34 -2.49 -19.18
N GLY A 64 -15.02 -2.37 -20.47
CA GLY A 64 -15.44 -1.26 -21.32
C GLY A 64 -14.59 0.01 -21.19
N PHE A 65 -13.39 -0.09 -20.62
CA PHE A 65 -12.45 1.02 -20.55
C PHE A 65 -11.73 1.21 -21.91
N LEU A 66 -11.47 2.46 -22.30
CA LEU A 66 -10.71 2.75 -23.52
C LEU A 66 -9.20 2.55 -23.34
N ARG A 67 -8.69 2.62 -22.11
CA ARG A 67 -7.25 2.58 -21.80
C ARG A 67 -6.96 1.83 -20.50
N ALA A 68 -5.87 1.06 -20.48
CA ALA A 68 -5.39 0.36 -19.29
C ALA A 68 -5.04 1.30 -18.13
N LEU A 69 -4.60 2.53 -18.45
CA LEU A 69 -4.29 3.56 -17.45
C LEU A 69 -5.53 3.97 -16.64
N ASP A 70 -6.69 4.08 -17.28
CA ASP A 70 -7.92 4.53 -16.62
C ASP A 70 -8.38 3.50 -15.59
N LEU A 71 -8.32 2.22 -15.96
CA LEU A 71 -8.61 1.10 -15.07
C LEU A 71 -7.63 1.07 -13.88
N LEU A 72 -6.33 1.17 -14.14
CA LEU A 72 -5.32 1.20 -13.08
C LEU A 72 -5.51 2.36 -12.12
N THR A 73 -5.89 3.53 -12.65
CA THR A 73 -6.11 4.73 -11.84
C THR A 73 -7.32 4.54 -10.92
N ILE A 74 -8.44 4.05 -11.43
CA ILE A 74 -9.65 3.81 -10.64
C ILE A 74 -9.40 2.74 -9.57
N VAL A 75 -8.79 1.61 -9.95
CA VAL A 75 -8.45 0.53 -9.01
C VAL A 75 -7.45 1.02 -7.97
N GLY A 76 -6.46 1.80 -8.37
CA GLY A 76 -5.47 2.42 -7.48
C GLY A 76 -6.11 3.35 -6.47
N PHE A 77 -7.04 4.22 -6.90
CA PHE A 77 -7.78 5.09 -5.98
C PHE A 77 -8.67 4.30 -5.03
N LEU A 78 -9.39 3.29 -5.51
CA LEU A 78 -10.20 2.41 -4.65
C LEU A 78 -9.33 1.73 -3.58
N PHE A 79 -8.18 1.19 -3.99
CA PHE A 79 -7.23 0.56 -3.08
C PHE A 79 -6.69 1.56 -2.05
N LEU A 80 -6.30 2.77 -2.47
CA LEU A 80 -5.80 3.81 -1.58
C LEU A 80 -6.85 4.25 -0.56
N ILE A 81 -8.10 4.48 -0.99
CA ILE A 81 -9.19 4.86 -0.09
C ILE A 81 -9.43 3.75 0.93
N ALA A 82 -9.46 2.48 0.49
CA ALA A 82 -9.61 1.34 1.39
C ALA A 82 -8.45 1.23 2.39
N ALA A 83 -7.21 1.41 1.94
CA ALA A 83 -6.02 1.36 2.79
C ALA A 83 -6.02 2.49 3.83
N ILE A 84 -6.38 3.71 3.43
CA ILE A 84 -6.53 4.86 4.33
C ILE A 84 -7.62 4.58 5.36
N PHE A 85 -8.78 4.08 4.94
CA PHE A 85 -9.88 3.76 5.84
C PHE A 85 -9.51 2.67 6.87
N TYR A 86 -8.81 1.63 6.42
CA TYR A 86 -8.28 0.58 7.29
C TYR A 86 -7.29 1.15 8.31
N THR A 87 -6.36 1.97 7.84
CA THR A 87 -5.35 2.63 8.70
C THR A 87 -6.01 3.55 9.73
N TYR A 88 -6.97 4.37 9.30
CA TYR A 88 -7.77 5.23 10.19
C TYR A 88 -8.46 4.43 11.29
N THR A 89 -9.07 3.30 10.93
CA THR A 89 -9.78 2.43 11.87
C THR A 89 -8.84 1.84 12.92
N ILE A 90 -7.66 1.37 12.51
CA ILE A 90 -6.64 0.84 13.44
C ILE A 90 -6.13 1.95 14.35
N THR A 91 -5.80 3.11 13.79
CA THR A 91 -5.34 4.26 14.57
C THR A 91 -6.38 4.68 15.61
N LYS A 92 -7.67 4.70 15.24
CA LYS A 92 -8.75 5.02 16.19
C LYS A 92 -8.89 3.99 17.30
N LYS A 93 -8.75 2.69 16.99
CA LYS A 93 -8.74 1.61 17.98
C LYS A 93 -7.56 1.74 18.94
N ASN A 94 -6.37 2.04 18.42
CA ASN A 94 -5.16 2.23 19.22
C ASN A 94 -5.28 3.45 20.13
N GLN A 95 -5.83 4.57 19.64
CA GLN A 95 -6.11 5.75 20.45
C GLN A 95 -7.02 5.42 21.65
N LYS A 96 -8.11 4.69 21.43
CA LYS A 96 -9.03 4.28 22.51
C LYS A 96 -8.37 3.36 23.54
N LYS A 97 -7.52 2.42 23.09
CA LYS A 97 -6.78 1.53 23.99
C LYS A 97 -5.78 2.30 24.86
N LEU A 98 -5.04 3.24 24.26
CA LEU A 98 -4.12 4.10 25.00
C LEU A 98 -4.85 4.96 26.03
N GLU A 99 -5.99 5.54 25.67
CA GLU A 99 -6.81 6.34 26.59
C GLU A 99 -7.29 5.49 27.78
N ALA A 100 -7.76 4.26 27.54
CA ALA A 100 -8.17 3.34 28.59
C ALA A 100 -7.00 3.00 29.55
N ILE A 101 -5.83 2.69 29.00
CA ILE A 101 -4.62 2.38 29.79
C ILE A 101 -4.21 3.58 30.64
N VAL A 102 -4.17 4.79 30.07
CA VAL A 102 -3.83 6.02 30.80
C VAL A 102 -4.85 6.30 31.91
N ARG A 103 -6.15 6.10 31.64
CA ARG A 103 -7.21 6.28 32.64
C ARG A 103 -7.07 5.30 33.81
N GLU A 104 -6.82 4.03 33.53
CA GLU A 104 -6.59 3.02 34.57
C GLU A 104 -5.35 3.33 35.41
N MET A 105 -4.25 3.75 34.79
CA MET A 105 -3.05 4.18 35.50
C MET A 105 -3.32 5.38 36.41
N ALA A 106 -4.09 6.37 35.95
CA ALA A 106 -4.44 7.56 36.72
C ALA A 106 -5.31 7.21 37.94
N VAL A 107 -6.35 6.39 37.76
CA VAL A 107 -7.23 5.93 38.85
C VAL A 107 -6.48 5.07 39.87
N LYS A 108 -5.59 4.18 39.41
CA LYS A 108 -4.77 3.36 40.31
C LYS A 108 -3.80 4.22 41.13
N LYS A 109 -3.24 5.28 40.53
CA LYS A 109 -2.35 6.23 41.21
C LYS A 109 -3.08 7.08 42.25
N SER A 110 -4.31 7.50 41.99
CA SER A 110 -5.10 8.27 42.97
C SER A 110 -5.56 7.43 44.16
N ARG A 111 -5.85 6.14 43.95
CA ARG A 111 -6.28 5.21 45.01
C ARG A 111 -5.15 4.75 45.95
N ASN A 112 -3.88 4.83 45.50
CA ASN A 112 -2.70 4.47 46.29
C ASN A 112 -2.04 5.67 47.03
N ARG A 113 -2.68 6.85 47.01
CA ARG A 113 -2.35 8.00 47.87
C ARG A 113 -3.42 8.14 48.93
#